data_AF-A0A1V4QYQ3-F1
#
_entry.id   AF-A0A1V4QYQ3-F1
#
_cell.length_a   1.000
_cell.length_b   1.000
_cell.length_c   1.000
_cell.angle_alpha   90.00
_cell.angle_beta   90.00
_cell.angle_gamma   90.00
#
_symmetry.space_group_name_H-M   'P 1'
#
loop_
_entity.id
_entity.type
_entity.pdbx_description
1 polymer ?
#
loop_
_entity_poly.entity_id
_entity_poly.type
_entity_poly.pdbx_seq_one_letter_code
_entity_poly.pdbx_strand_id
1 'polypeptide(L)'
;MSYKTNLFVILTILSGLLFLIPTTVFATDNYRGTALNFDGVDDYVEILDDTSLDFNTSYTLECWIRPESFDYLAGLITKYHTTQGFILRLSGNSPYSGIGFDDMETDTGILNAYHWYHIAAVNDNGTRHVYVNGIEQTLSGTPITFTPNNDPVCLGVDYLSSPRYFEGQMDEVRIWNVARTETQINDKMNTFLSGTETGLVSYYQLNEGSGITANDPINSNNGTLTNMTEDDWIPSSVPIGVGGTISTDTVWDAETINVISDITINDGVTLTINPGTTVYFQDYYALYVQGRLLAEGTE
;
A
#
# COMPACT_ATOMS: atom_id res chain seq x y z
N MET A 1 41.12 -9.08 2.47
CA MET A 1 40.54 -10.35 2.94
C MET A 1 39.04 -10.16 2.95
N SER A 2 38.34 -10.69 1.95
CA SER A 2 36.87 -10.68 1.87
C SER A 2 36.44 -12.15 1.91
N TYR A 3 35.67 -12.51 2.92
CA TYR A 3 35.15 -13.87 3.09
C TYR A 3 33.93 -14.02 2.20
N LYS A 4 34.04 -14.84 1.15
CA LYS A 4 32.88 -15.47 0.50
C LYS A 4 32.44 -16.63 1.40
N THR A 5 31.33 -16.46 2.10
CA THR A 5 30.70 -17.56 2.83
C THR A 5 29.77 -18.26 1.86
N ASN A 6 30.22 -19.37 1.27
CA ASN A 6 29.35 -20.26 0.51
C ASN A 6 28.50 -21.05 1.53
N LEU A 7 27.20 -20.79 1.56
CA LEU A 7 26.25 -21.57 2.35
C LEU A 7 25.90 -22.85 1.56
N PHE A 8 26.47 -23.99 1.97
CA PHE A 8 26.11 -25.30 1.41
C PHE A 8 24.92 -25.87 2.18
N VAL A 9 23.77 -26.04 1.52
CA VAL A 9 22.62 -26.79 2.06
C VAL A 9 22.59 -28.17 1.41
N ILE A 10 22.68 -29.23 2.22
CA ILE A 10 22.61 -30.63 1.76
C ILE A 10 21.14 -31.06 1.71
N LEU A 11 20.63 -31.37 0.51
CA LEU A 11 19.28 -31.92 0.31
C LEU A 11 19.25 -33.42 0.67
N THR A 12 18.31 -33.83 1.52
CA THR A 12 17.97 -35.25 1.71
C THR A 12 16.52 -35.45 1.28
N ILE A 13 16.29 -36.24 0.23
CA ILE A 13 14.96 -36.54 -0.28
C ILE A 13 14.32 -37.59 0.63
N LEU A 14 13.26 -37.24 1.38
CA LEU A 14 12.34 -38.21 1.97
C LEU A 14 11.06 -38.26 1.15
N SER A 15 10.81 -39.42 0.57
CA SER A 15 9.60 -39.75 -0.18
C SER A 15 8.35 -39.78 0.71
N GLY A 16 7.33 -39.01 0.34
CA GLY A 16 5.92 -39.37 0.51
C GLY A 16 5.20 -38.90 1.77
N LEU A 17 4.44 -37.80 1.65
CA LEU A 17 3.02 -37.67 2.06
C LEU A 17 2.52 -36.29 1.57
N LEU A 18 1.47 -36.25 0.76
CA LEU A 18 0.84 -35.00 0.34
C LEU A 18 -0.08 -34.52 1.47
N PHE A 19 0.41 -33.59 2.30
CA PHE A 19 -0.45 -32.81 3.19
C PHE A 19 -0.93 -31.58 2.43
N LEU A 20 -2.24 -31.40 2.30
CA LEU A 20 -2.83 -30.10 1.97
C LEU A 20 -2.69 -29.21 3.21
N ILE A 21 -1.56 -28.51 3.30
CA ILE A 21 -1.35 -27.43 4.26
C ILE A 21 -1.94 -26.18 3.63
N PRO A 22 -2.81 -25.40 4.32
CA PRO A 22 -3.20 -24.09 3.83
C PRO A 22 -1.92 -23.28 3.67
N THR A 23 -1.54 -23.03 2.42
CA THR A 23 -0.32 -22.33 2.05
C THR A 23 -0.72 -20.91 1.71
N THR A 24 -0.16 -19.96 2.46
CA THR A 24 -0.25 -18.55 2.14
C THR A 24 0.61 -18.33 0.89
N VAL A 25 -0.04 -18.12 -0.25
CA VAL A 25 0.59 -17.69 -1.48
C VAL A 25 0.61 -16.16 -1.45
N PHE A 26 1.80 -15.56 -1.52
CA PHE A 26 1.90 -14.10 -1.69
C PHE A 26 1.54 -13.76 -3.14
N ALA A 27 0.62 -12.82 -3.31
CA ALA A 27 0.26 -12.31 -4.63
C ALA A 27 1.43 -11.54 -5.25
N THR A 28 1.54 -11.63 -6.57
CA THR A 28 2.65 -11.14 -7.38
C THR A 28 2.44 -9.70 -7.85
N ASP A 29 3.49 -8.89 -7.78
CA ASP A 29 3.99 -8.11 -8.91
C ASP A 29 5.52 -8.28 -8.95
N ASN A 30 6.07 -8.54 -10.15
CA ASN A 30 7.41 -9.02 -10.40
C ASN A 30 8.43 -7.91 -10.70
N TYR A 31 8.18 -6.68 -10.25
CA TYR A 31 9.11 -5.57 -10.36
C TYR A 31 9.27 -4.86 -9.00
N ARG A 32 10.32 -4.04 -8.85
CA ARG A 32 10.08 -2.77 -8.15
C ARG A 32 9.12 -2.04 -9.09
N GLY A 33 7.81 -2.18 -8.84
CA GLY A 33 6.77 -1.63 -9.68
C GLY A 33 7.01 -0.14 -9.94
N THR A 34 6.30 0.43 -10.89
CA THR A 34 6.29 1.89 -10.96
C THR A 34 5.48 2.48 -9.81
N ALA A 35 5.64 3.78 -9.60
CA ALA A 35 4.73 4.61 -8.83
C ALA A 35 4.31 5.77 -9.73
N LEU A 36 3.22 6.44 -9.37
CA LEU A 36 2.84 7.68 -10.05
C LEU A 36 3.48 8.89 -9.38
N ASN A 37 4.12 9.72 -10.19
CA ASN A 37 4.62 11.03 -9.80
C ASN A 37 3.60 12.12 -10.16
N PHE A 38 3.25 12.96 -9.19
CA PHE A 38 2.32 14.08 -9.34
C PHE A 38 3.10 15.39 -9.19
N ASP A 39 2.92 16.32 -10.12
CA ASP A 39 3.71 17.55 -10.21
C ASP A 39 3.23 18.72 -9.31
N GLY A 40 2.10 18.55 -8.62
CA GLY A 40 1.49 19.60 -7.79
C GLY A 40 0.78 20.72 -8.54
N VAL A 41 0.63 20.63 -9.86
CA VAL A 41 0.04 21.68 -10.71
C VAL A 41 -1.32 21.28 -11.24
N ASP A 42 -1.41 20.18 -11.97
CA ASP A 42 -2.67 19.72 -12.56
C ASP A 42 -2.80 18.20 -12.78
N ASP A 43 -1.84 17.42 -12.27
CA ASP A 43 -1.85 15.96 -12.30
C ASP A 43 -2.84 15.34 -11.33
N TYR A 44 -3.66 14.41 -11.81
CA TYR A 44 -4.50 13.57 -10.96
C TYR A 44 -4.98 12.30 -11.69
N VAL A 45 -5.46 11.33 -10.92
CA VAL A 45 -6.17 10.16 -11.45
C VAL A 45 -7.66 10.31 -11.15
N GLU A 46 -8.50 10.25 -12.18
CA GLU A 46 -9.97 10.29 -12.06
C GLU A 46 -10.56 8.88 -12.16
N ILE A 47 -11.25 8.45 -11.11
CA ILE A 47 -12.00 7.21 -11.07
C ILE A 47 -13.48 7.57 -11.12
N LEU A 48 -14.16 7.13 -12.17
CA LEU A 48 -15.59 7.43 -12.35
C LEU A 48 -16.42 6.89 -11.19
N ASP A 49 -17.53 7.59 -10.92
CA ASP A 49 -18.49 7.20 -9.90
C ASP A 49 -18.99 5.75 -10.10
N ASP A 50 -18.97 4.98 -9.02
CA ASP A 50 -19.52 3.63 -8.96
C ASP A 50 -20.10 3.36 -7.56
N THR A 51 -21.23 2.65 -7.51
CA THR A 51 -21.93 2.35 -6.26
C THR A 51 -21.13 1.51 -5.27
N SER A 52 -20.08 0.81 -5.72
CA SER A 52 -19.13 0.11 -4.84
C SER A 52 -18.29 1.07 -3.98
N LEU A 53 -18.15 2.32 -4.41
CA LEU A 53 -17.43 3.41 -3.73
C LEU A 53 -18.37 4.29 -2.87
N ASP A 54 -19.64 3.91 -2.75
CA ASP A 54 -20.65 4.60 -1.94
C ASP A 54 -20.77 3.98 -0.54
N PHE A 55 -19.97 4.50 0.40
CA PHE A 55 -19.93 4.01 1.77
C PHE A 55 -20.98 4.64 2.69
N ASN A 56 -21.60 3.81 3.53
CA ASN A 56 -22.70 4.23 4.42
C ASN A 56 -22.46 3.98 5.92
N THR A 57 -21.45 3.17 6.27
CA THR A 57 -21.18 2.78 7.67
C THR A 57 -19.72 2.99 8.04
N SER A 58 -18.85 2.18 7.47
CA SER A 58 -17.41 2.20 7.72
C SER A 58 -16.65 2.09 6.40
N TYR A 59 -15.44 2.62 6.37
CA TYR A 59 -14.54 2.50 5.24
C TYR A 59 -13.10 2.75 5.69
N THR A 60 -12.14 2.32 4.88
CA THR A 60 -10.71 2.61 5.08
C THR A 60 -10.09 3.05 3.76
N LEU A 61 -9.30 4.11 3.79
CA LEU A 61 -8.51 4.61 2.67
C LEU A 61 -7.03 4.42 3.02
N GLU A 62 -6.27 3.74 2.17
CA GLU A 62 -4.83 3.54 2.34
C GLU A 62 -4.08 3.98 1.09
N CYS A 63 -2.89 4.55 1.28
CA CYS A 63 -1.92 4.76 0.21
C CYS A 63 -0.51 4.86 0.79
N TRP A 64 0.47 4.54 -0.02
CA TRP A 64 1.84 5.01 0.20
C TRP A 64 2.02 6.35 -0.50
N ILE A 65 2.63 7.31 0.20
CA ILE A 65 2.98 8.61 -0.36
C ILE A 65 4.44 8.94 -0.08
N ARG A 66 5.09 9.65 -1.00
CA ARG A 66 6.38 10.30 -0.82
C ARG A 66 6.24 11.77 -1.23
N PRO A 67 5.78 12.64 -0.31
CA PRO A 67 5.58 14.07 -0.60
C PRO A 67 6.90 14.73 -0.96
N GLU A 68 6.91 15.62 -1.95
CA GLU A 68 8.07 16.46 -2.28
C GLU A 68 7.92 17.87 -1.70
N SER A 69 6.68 18.36 -1.64
CA SER A 69 6.29 19.57 -0.93
C SER A 69 5.05 19.34 -0.07
N PHE A 70 4.63 20.36 0.66
CA PHE A 70 3.45 20.31 1.51
C PHE A 70 2.57 21.53 1.24
N ASP A 71 1.55 21.31 0.41
CA ASP A 71 0.59 22.35 0.06
C ASP A 71 -0.72 22.21 0.83
N TYR A 72 -1.37 23.35 1.03
CA TYR A 72 -2.61 23.46 1.79
C TYR A 72 -3.68 22.52 1.22
N LEU A 73 -4.05 21.51 2.00
CA LEU A 73 -5.15 20.59 1.68
C LEU A 73 -4.99 19.87 0.34
N ALA A 74 -3.75 19.61 -0.09
CA ALA A 74 -3.47 18.81 -1.28
C ALA A 74 -4.07 17.39 -1.15
N GLY A 75 -4.90 16.99 -2.10
CA GLY A 75 -5.66 15.73 -2.01
C GLY A 75 -4.83 14.49 -2.25
N LEU A 76 -5.12 13.43 -1.50
CA LEU A 76 -4.51 12.11 -1.68
C LEU A 76 -5.53 11.12 -2.25
N ILE A 77 -6.65 10.92 -1.55
CA ILE A 77 -7.78 10.09 -1.99
C ILE A 77 -9.07 10.80 -1.59
N THR A 78 -9.83 11.31 -2.55
CA THR A 78 -11.03 12.10 -2.25
C THR A 78 -12.22 11.69 -3.10
N LYS A 79 -13.41 11.80 -2.52
CA LYS A 79 -14.70 11.77 -3.21
C LYS A 79 -15.56 12.82 -2.56
N TYR A 80 -15.35 14.08 -2.92
CA TYR A 80 -15.85 15.20 -2.12
C TYR A 80 -16.80 16.10 -2.89
N HIS A 81 -18.03 16.21 -2.39
CA HIS A 81 -19.05 17.11 -2.90
C HIS A 81 -19.49 18.09 -1.82
N THR A 82 -18.90 19.28 -1.75
CA THR A 82 -19.17 20.38 -0.79
C THR A 82 -19.03 20.04 0.71
N THR A 83 -19.74 19.04 1.23
CA THR A 83 -19.70 18.59 2.63
C THR A 83 -20.01 17.09 2.76
N GLN A 84 -19.96 16.34 1.65
CA GLN A 84 -20.37 14.94 1.56
C GLN A 84 -19.27 14.10 0.93
N GLY A 85 -19.33 12.78 1.19
CA GLY A 85 -18.35 11.79 0.77
C GLY A 85 -17.21 11.61 1.76
N PHE A 86 -16.00 11.41 1.26
CA PHE A 86 -14.80 11.17 2.07
C PHE A 86 -13.60 11.96 1.55
N ILE A 87 -12.71 12.35 2.47
CA ILE A 87 -11.55 13.16 2.14
C ILE A 87 -10.32 12.64 2.87
N LEU A 88 -9.28 12.22 2.15
CA LEU A 88 -7.92 12.07 2.65
C LEU A 88 -6.99 13.01 1.90
N ARG A 89 -6.26 13.86 2.63
CA ARG A 89 -5.43 14.94 2.08
C ARG A 89 -4.29 15.32 3.03
N LEU A 90 -3.37 16.16 2.59
CA LEU A 90 -2.42 16.84 3.48
C LEU A 90 -3.15 17.81 4.43
N SER A 91 -2.54 18.07 5.59
CA SER A 91 -3.17 18.87 6.65
C SER A 91 -3.46 20.31 6.23
N GLY A 92 -4.54 20.89 6.76
CA GLY A 92 -4.86 22.31 6.59
C GLY A 92 -4.10 23.25 7.53
N ASN A 93 -3.36 22.68 8.50
CA ASN A 93 -2.59 23.42 9.48
C ASN A 93 -1.16 23.61 8.99
N SER A 94 -0.70 24.86 8.83
CA SER A 94 0.69 25.16 8.48
C SER A 94 1.65 24.54 9.51
N PRO A 95 2.74 23.86 9.10
CA PRO A 95 3.32 23.82 7.74
C PRO A 95 2.81 22.71 6.81
N TYR A 96 1.56 22.24 6.99
CA TYR A 96 0.84 21.27 6.15
C TYR A 96 1.45 19.86 6.09
N SER A 97 2.53 19.62 6.84
CA SER A 97 3.22 18.33 6.98
C SER A 97 2.55 17.38 7.99
N GLY A 98 1.22 17.38 7.98
CA GLY A 98 0.36 16.42 8.67
C GLY A 98 -0.66 15.83 7.70
N ILE A 99 -1.65 15.12 8.22
CA ILE A 99 -2.74 14.52 7.44
C ILE A 99 -4.07 15.12 7.87
N GLY A 100 -4.90 15.46 6.87
CA GLY A 100 -6.31 15.77 7.04
C GLY A 100 -7.18 14.59 6.62
N PHE A 101 -8.14 14.21 7.47
CA PHE A 101 -9.13 13.17 7.19
C PHE A 101 -10.53 13.62 7.59
N ASP A 102 -11.45 13.71 6.63
CA ASP A 102 -12.84 14.15 6.86
C ASP A 102 -12.95 15.49 7.64
N ASP A 103 -12.11 16.49 7.35
CA ASP A 103 -11.96 17.77 8.10
C ASP A 103 -11.43 17.65 9.55
N MET A 104 -10.97 16.47 9.95
CA MET A 104 -10.12 16.31 11.14
C MET A 104 -8.64 16.38 10.75
N GLU A 105 -7.81 16.81 11.69
CA GLU A 105 -6.40 17.11 11.44
C GLU A 105 -5.51 16.39 12.46
N THR A 106 -4.41 15.80 12.00
CA THR A 106 -3.31 15.36 12.87
C THR A 106 -2.46 16.55 13.34
N ASP A 107 -1.49 16.28 14.21
CA ASP A 107 -0.37 17.20 14.42
C ASP A 107 0.42 17.41 13.12
N THR A 108 1.06 18.57 13.00
CA THR A 108 1.98 18.90 11.89
C THR A 108 3.41 18.46 12.20
N GLY A 109 4.25 18.31 11.18
CA GLY A 109 5.66 17.92 11.36
C GLY A 109 5.86 16.42 11.54
N ILE A 110 4.81 15.62 11.32
CA ILE A 110 4.88 14.15 11.35
C ILE A 110 5.37 13.58 10.01
N LEU A 111 5.23 14.35 8.93
CA LEU A 111 5.76 14.04 7.60
C LEU A 111 6.99 14.88 7.28
N ASN A 112 7.95 14.29 6.57
CA ASN A 112 9.09 14.98 5.98
C ASN A 112 9.11 14.74 4.48
N ALA A 113 9.52 15.75 3.71
CA ALA A 113 9.64 15.64 2.26
C ALA A 113 10.60 14.51 1.87
N TYR A 114 10.36 13.89 0.71
CA TYR A 114 11.16 12.86 0.08
C TYR A 114 11.28 11.53 0.86
N HIS A 115 10.38 11.27 1.81
CA HIS A 115 10.28 10.01 2.53
C HIS A 115 8.95 9.31 2.25
N TRP A 116 9.00 7.97 2.10
CA TRP A 116 7.79 7.15 1.97
C TRP A 116 7.08 7.02 3.31
N TYR A 117 5.76 7.21 3.28
CA TYR A 117 4.85 7.00 4.40
C TYR A 117 3.66 6.17 3.94
N HIS A 118 3.31 5.14 4.71
CA HIS A 118 2.00 4.52 4.60
C HIS A 118 1.00 5.36 5.39
N ILE A 119 -0.08 5.80 4.74
CA ILE A 119 -1.17 6.53 5.37
C ILE A 119 -2.41 5.64 5.32
N ALA A 120 -3.04 5.40 6.46
CA ALA A 120 -4.34 4.73 6.55
C ALA A 120 -5.33 5.61 7.31
N ALA A 121 -6.43 5.96 6.67
CA ALA A 121 -7.53 6.70 7.26
C ALA A 121 -8.76 5.80 7.40
N VAL A 122 -9.23 5.60 8.63
CA VAL A 122 -10.29 4.65 8.97
C VAL A 122 -11.49 5.41 9.53
N ASN A 123 -12.65 5.23 8.91
CA ASN A 123 -13.93 5.57 9.51
C ASN A 123 -14.58 4.30 10.05
N ASP A 124 -14.67 4.19 11.38
CA ASP A 124 -15.39 3.13 12.08
C ASP A 124 -16.72 3.66 12.62
N ASN A 125 -17.78 3.52 11.84
CA ASN A 125 -19.14 3.91 12.21
C ASN A 125 -19.24 5.38 12.70
N GLY A 126 -18.48 6.28 12.07
CA GLY A 126 -18.40 7.69 12.41
C GLY A 126 -17.21 8.07 13.31
N THR A 127 -16.46 7.11 13.85
CA THR A 127 -15.22 7.38 14.57
C THR A 127 -14.05 7.39 13.59
N ARG A 128 -13.22 8.44 13.60
CA ARG A 128 -12.12 8.61 12.65
C ARG A 128 -10.80 8.25 13.31
N HIS A 129 -9.97 7.52 12.58
CA HIS A 129 -8.60 7.20 12.96
C HIS A 129 -7.68 7.47 11.76
N VAL A 130 -6.47 7.95 12.03
CA VAL A 130 -5.41 8.08 11.02
C VAL A 130 -4.18 7.38 11.55
N TYR A 131 -3.58 6.52 10.73
CA TYR A 131 -2.33 5.82 11.01
C TYR A 131 -1.28 6.28 10.02
N VAL A 132 -0.09 6.61 10.53
CA VAL A 132 1.11 6.92 9.72
C VAL A 132 2.14 5.84 10.03
N ASN A 133 2.57 5.09 9.01
CA ASN A 133 3.44 3.92 9.14
C ASN A 133 2.92 2.91 10.19
N GLY A 134 1.61 2.71 10.23
CA GLY A 134 0.94 1.80 11.16
C GLY A 134 0.77 2.33 12.59
N ILE A 135 1.24 3.55 12.89
CA ILE A 135 1.11 4.18 14.22
C ILE A 135 -0.06 5.17 14.21
N GLU A 136 -1.02 4.98 15.11
CA GLU A 136 -2.17 5.88 15.25
C GLU A 136 -1.74 7.30 15.66
N GLN A 137 -2.33 8.29 14.99
CA GLN A 137 -2.12 9.71 15.26
C GLN A 137 -3.29 10.29 16.04
N THR A 138 -3.01 11.30 16.86
CA THR A 138 -4.08 12.06 17.53
C THR A 138 -4.76 12.96 16.52
N LEU A 139 -6.10 12.96 16.51
CA LEU A 139 -6.91 13.82 15.66
C LEU A 139 -7.57 14.95 16.46
N SER A 140 -7.68 16.11 15.84
CA SER A 140 -8.42 17.27 16.33
C SER A 140 -9.42 17.76 15.28
N GLY A 141 -10.47 18.45 15.71
CA GLY A 141 -11.52 18.97 14.82
C GLY A 141 -12.85 18.23 14.96
N THR A 142 -13.72 18.41 13.98
CA THR A 142 -15.04 17.74 13.92
C THR A 142 -15.20 17.19 12.52
N PRO A 143 -15.51 15.90 12.38
CA PRO A 143 -15.55 15.30 11.07
C PRO A 143 -16.75 15.80 10.27
N ILE A 144 -16.61 15.82 8.94
CA ILE A 144 -17.74 15.99 8.05
C ILE A 144 -18.76 14.85 8.21
N THR A 145 -19.97 15.12 7.71
CA THR A 145 -20.95 14.07 7.48
C THR A 145 -20.54 13.30 6.24
N PHE A 146 -20.22 12.02 6.38
CA PHE A 146 -19.98 11.17 5.23
C PHE A 146 -21.32 10.62 4.73
N THR A 147 -21.68 10.97 3.50
CA THR A 147 -22.80 10.37 2.75
C THR A 147 -22.36 10.14 1.32
N PRO A 148 -22.85 9.08 0.66
CA PRO A 148 -22.64 8.87 -0.77
C PRO A 148 -22.99 10.10 -1.61
N ASN A 149 -22.26 10.26 -2.71
CA ASN A 149 -22.47 11.30 -3.71
C ASN A 149 -22.01 10.77 -5.07
N ASN A 150 -22.35 11.48 -6.15
CA ASN A 150 -22.06 11.01 -7.51
C ASN A 150 -20.81 11.65 -8.13
N ASP A 151 -19.95 12.30 -7.33
CA ASP A 151 -18.68 12.86 -7.82
C ASP A 151 -17.65 11.73 -7.96
N PRO A 152 -16.68 11.84 -8.89
CA PRO A 152 -15.64 10.82 -9.04
C PRO A 152 -14.78 10.68 -7.77
N VAL A 153 -14.16 9.51 -7.61
CA VAL A 153 -13.00 9.39 -6.70
C VAL A 153 -11.78 9.95 -7.43
N CYS A 154 -10.99 10.76 -6.75
CA CYS A 154 -9.78 11.34 -7.29
C CYS A 154 -8.56 10.93 -6.46
N LEU A 155 -7.45 10.65 -7.14
CA LEU A 155 -6.13 10.48 -6.52
C LEU A 155 -5.25 11.68 -6.87
N GLY A 156 -4.58 12.25 -5.88
CA GLY A 156 -3.67 13.39 -6.07
C GLY A 156 -4.33 14.77 -6.14
N VAL A 157 -5.66 14.88 -5.98
CA VAL A 157 -6.38 16.17 -5.95
C VAL A 157 -7.56 16.12 -4.98
N ASP A 158 -7.82 17.21 -4.24
CA ASP A 158 -8.89 17.23 -3.23
C ASP A 158 -10.29 17.46 -3.84
N TYR A 159 -10.51 18.59 -4.50
CA TYR A 159 -11.84 19.01 -4.96
C TYR A 159 -11.79 19.60 -6.37
N LEU A 160 -12.29 18.88 -7.39
CA LEU A 160 -12.10 19.26 -8.80
C LEU A 160 -12.60 20.67 -9.17
N SER A 161 -13.61 21.21 -8.48
CA SER A 161 -14.09 22.57 -8.76
C SER A 161 -13.23 23.68 -8.12
N SER A 162 -12.37 23.32 -7.17
CA SER A 162 -11.36 24.19 -6.55
C SER A 162 -10.14 23.33 -6.19
N PRO A 163 -9.40 22.88 -7.21
CA PRO A 163 -8.44 21.79 -7.04
C PRO A 163 -7.23 22.24 -6.22
N ARG A 164 -6.71 21.27 -5.46
CA ARG A 164 -5.50 21.39 -4.64
C ARG A 164 -4.74 20.10 -4.85
N TYR A 165 -3.67 20.19 -5.63
CA TYR A 165 -2.93 19.06 -6.17
C TYR A 165 -1.82 18.66 -5.21
N PHE A 166 -1.54 17.36 -5.18
CA PHE A 166 -0.42 16.79 -4.45
C PHE A 166 0.84 16.85 -5.29
N GLU A 167 1.95 17.27 -4.68
CA GLU A 167 3.29 17.21 -5.29
C GLU A 167 4.08 16.07 -4.63
N GLY A 168 4.33 15.01 -5.39
CA GLY A 168 5.14 13.89 -4.98
C GLY A 168 4.64 12.55 -5.52
N GLN A 169 5.04 11.47 -4.89
CA GLN A 169 4.84 10.13 -5.43
C GLN A 169 3.77 9.38 -4.66
N MET A 170 2.94 8.59 -5.34
CA MET A 170 1.93 7.73 -4.73
C MET A 170 2.03 6.30 -5.26
N ASP A 171 1.79 5.35 -4.38
CA ASP A 171 1.83 3.93 -4.68
C ASP A 171 0.80 3.18 -3.81
N GLU A 172 0.43 1.96 -4.22
CA GLU A 172 -0.30 1.00 -3.39
C GLU A 172 -1.60 1.55 -2.76
N VAL A 173 -2.41 2.24 -3.57
CA VAL A 173 -3.67 2.85 -3.13
C VAL A 173 -4.74 1.79 -2.93
N ARG A 174 -5.35 1.73 -1.75
CA ARG A 174 -6.37 0.74 -1.39
C ARG A 174 -7.59 1.42 -0.80
N ILE A 175 -8.77 0.98 -1.23
CA ILE A 175 -10.06 1.46 -0.73
C ILE A 175 -10.83 0.26 -0.20
N TRP A 176 -11.33 0.36 1.04
CA TRP A 176 -12.06 -0.69 1.72
C TRP A 176 -13.42 -0.21 2.21
N ASN A 177 -14.44 -1.05 2.16
CA ASN A 177 -15.77 -0.79 2.72
C ASN A 177 -15.95 -1.28 4.17
N VAL A 178 -14.82 -1.52 4.86
CA VAL A 178 -14.75 -1.94 6.25
C VAL A 178 -13.79 -1.03 7.01
N ALA A 179 -14.00 -0.90 8.32
CA ALA A 179 -13.01 -0.31 9.21
C ALA A 179 -11.91 -1.34 9.49
N ARG A 180 -10.68 -1.06 9.05
CA ARG A 180 -9.53 -1.93 9.32
C ARG A 180 -8.92 -1.61 10.68
N THR A 181 -8.48 -2.65 11.38
CA THR A 181 -7.79 -2.49 12.66
C THR A 181 -6.31 -2.13 12.45
N GLU A 182 -5.69 -1.53 13.48
CA GLU A 182 -4.25 -1.26 13.51
C GLU A 182 -3.42 -2.52 13.17
N THR A 183 -3.78 -3.69 13.72
CA THR A 183 -3.10 -4.95 13.40
C THR A 183 -3.24 -5.32 11.92
N GLN A 184 -4.45 -5.23 11.36
CA GLN A 184 -4.67 -5.52 9.94
C GLN A 184 -3.87 -4.58 9.03
N ILE A 185 -3.78 -3.30 9.39
CA ILE A 185 -2.99 -2.30 8.66
C ILE A 185 -1.50 -2.68 8.73
N ASN A 186 -0.95 -2.90 9.92
CA ASN A 186 0.47 -3.26 10.10
C ASN A 186 0.83 -4.58 9.39
N ASP A 187 -0.05 -5.58 9.44
CA ASP A 187 0.18 -6.88 8.81
C ASP A 187 0.24 -6.81 7.27
N LYS A 188 -0.34 -5.77 6.66
CA LYS A 188 -0.57 -5.71 5.21
C LYS A 188 0.00 -4.47 4.51
N MET A 189 0.39 -3.42 5.22
CA MET A 189 0.87 -2.18 4.59
C MET A 189 2.10 -2.40 3.70
N ASN A 190 2.96 -3.35 4.07
CA ASN A 190 4.17 -3.66 3.33
C ASN A 190 4.02 -4.85 2.37
N THR A 191 2.81 -5.35 2.10
CA THR A 191 2.62 -6.55 1.28
C THR A 191 1.70 -6.26 0.11
N PHE A 192 1.95 -6.89 -1.04
CA PHE A 192 0.96 -6.97 -2.10
C PHE A 192 -0.30 -7.70 -1.63
N LEU A 193 -1.45 -7.16 -2.00
CA LEU A 193 -2.74 -7.79 -1.75
C LEU A 193 -3.12 -8.69 -2.92
N SER A 194 -3.88 -9.74 -2.61
CA SER A 194 -4.36 -10.69 -3.62
C SER A 194 -5.57 -10.20 -4.40
N GLY A 195 -6.22 -9.12 -3.93
CA GLY A 195 -7.49 -8.64 -4.47
C GLY A 195 -8.71 -9.45 -4.00
N THR A 196 -8.50 -10.46 -3.14
CA THR A 196 -9.57 -11.34 -2.62
C THR A 196 -9.90 -11.08 -1.14
N GLU A 197 -9.23 -10.10 -0.53
CA GLU A 197 -9.42 -9.72 0.85
C GLU A 197 -10.85 -9.21 1.10
N THR A 198 -11.53 -9.76 2.10
CA THR A 198 -12.88 -9.34 2.46
C THR A 198 -12.94 -7.84 2.76
N GLY A 199 -13.78 -7.15 2.00
CA GLY A 199 -14.03 -5.72 2.16
C GLY A 199 -13.10 -4.81 1.37
N LEU A 200 -12.12 -5.35 0.64
CA LEU A 200 -11.35 -4.58 -0.33
C LEU A 200 -12.25 -4.28 -1.53
N VAL A 201 -12.32 -3.00 -1.92
CA VAL A 201 -13.19 -2.50 -2.98
C VAL A 201 -12.39 -2.15 -4.22
N SER A 202 -11.28 -1.44 -4.04
CA SER A 202 -10.38 -1.09 -5.14
C SER A 202 -8.92 -1.14 -4.67
N TYR A 203 -8.03 -1.54 -5.57
CA TYR A 203 -6.60 -1.61 -5.31
C TYR A 203 -5.81 -1.18 -6.54
N TYR A 204 -5.21 0.00 -6.47
CA TYR A 204 -4.34 0.54 -7.51
C TYR A 204 -2.90 0.37 -7.06
N GLN A 205 -2.21 -0.61 -7.64
CA GLN A 205 -0.79 -0.84 -7.43
C GLN A 205 0.07 0.22 -8.11
N LEU A 206 -0.49 0.96 -9.08
CA LEU A 206 0.21 2.02 -9.81
C LEU A 206 1.52 1.55 -10.44
N ASN A 207 1.55 0.29 -10.88
CA ASN A 207 2.72 -0.41 -11.39
C ASN A 207 2.67 -0.63 -12.91
N GLU A 208 1.65 -0.11 -13.61
CA GLU A 208 1.45 -0.29 -15.04
C GLU A 208 2.64 0.17 -15.88
N GLY A 209 3.33 1.21 -15.42
CA GLY A 209 4.57 1.71 -16.01
C GLY A 209 4.43 2.36 -17.38
N SER A 210 3.21 2.50 -17.89
CA SER A 210 2.91 3.20 -19.14
C SER A 210 1.42 3.46 -19.33
N GLY A 211 1.08 4.33 -20.28
CA GLY A 211 -0.29 4.66 -20.65
C GLY A 211 -0.96 5.61 -19.67
N ILE A 212 -2.29 5.71 -19.78
CA ILE A 212 -3.13 6.68 -19.06
C ILE A 212 -4.15 6.01 -18.13
N THR A 213 -3.93 4.76 -17.76
CA THR A 213 -4.91 3.98 -16.97
C THR A 213 -4.25 3.43 -15.72
N ALA A 214 -4.83 3.73 -14.57
CA ALA A 214 -4.56 3.04 -13.31
C ALA A 214 -5.60 1.92 -13.16
N ASN A 215 -5.17 0.66 -13.18
CA ASN A 215 -6.10 -0.46 -13.18
C ASN A 215 -6.57 -0.80 -11.77
N ASP A 216 -7.86 -1.14 -11.65
CA ASP A 216 -8.42 -1.78 -10.47
C ASP A 216 -8.78 -3.24 -10.81
N PRO A 217 -7.98 -4.23 -10.36
CA PRO A 217 -8.23 -5.64 -10.66
C PRO A 217 -9.46 -6.22 -9.94
N ILE A 218 -10.11 -5.46 -9.05
CA ILE A 218 -11.16 -5.96 -8.17
C ILE A 218 -12.54 -5.70 -8.76
N ASN A 219 -12.91 -4.43 -8.92
CA ASN A 219 -14.23 -4.04 -9.43
C ASN A 219 -14.17 -3.35 -10.80
N SER A 220 -12.99 -3.27 -11.43
CA SER A 220 -12.78 -2.54 -12.69
C SER A 220 -13.13 -1.05 -12.59
N ASN A 221 -13.03 -0.47 -11.39
CA ASN A 221 -13.10 0.98 -11.18
C ASN A 221 -11.80 1.65 -11.69
N ASN A 222 -11.42 1.41 -12.94
CA ASN A 222 -10.15 1.90 -13.47
C ASN A 222 -10.10 3.42 -13.45
N GLY A 223 -8.96 3.96 -12.98
CA GLY A 223 -8.67 5.38 -13.01
C GLY A 223 -8.12 5.82 -14.36
N THR A 224 -8.48 7.03 -14.79
CA THR A 224 -7.89 7.70 -15.94
C THR A 224 -6.92 8.78 -15.45
N LEU A 225 -5.66 8.69 -15.86
CA LEU A 225 -4.65 9.70 -15.58
C LEU A 225 -4.98 10.95 -16.40
N THR A 226 -5.00 12.12 -15.74
CA THR A 226 -5.31 13.41 -16.34
C THR A 226 -4.11 14.34 -16.21
N ASN A 227 -3.71 14.95 -17.33
CA ASN A 227 -2.50 15.79 -17.50
C ASN A 227 -1.14 15.09 -17.31
N MET A 228 -1.15 13.81 -16.94
CA MET A 228 0.06 12.99 -16.80
C MET A 228 0.49 12.37 -18.14
N THR A 229 1.76 12.01 -18.21
CA THR A 229 2.47 11.43 -19.36
C THR A 229 3.19 10.14 -18.99
N GLU A 230 3.84 9.51 -19.98
CA GLU A 230 4.68 8.32 -19.76
C GLU A 230 5.82 8.56 -18.76
N ASP A 231 6.32 9.80 -18.65
CA ASP A 231 7.43 10.14 -17.76
C ASP A 231 7.01 10.20 -16.27
N ASP A 232 5.70 10.23 -15.99
CA ASP A 232 5.14 10.25 -14.64
C ASP A 232 5.03 8.86 -14.02
N TRP A 233 5.20 7.81 -14.84
CA TRP A 233 5.46 6.46 -14.38
C TRP A 233 6.94 6.29 -14.00
N ILE A 234 7.23 6.43 -12.71
CA ILE A 234 8.60 6.40 -12.20
C ILE A 234 8.90 5.07 -11.51
N PRO A 235 10.16 4.62 -11.42
CA PRO A 235 10.51 3.47 -10.61
C PRO A 235 10.13 3.68 -9.14
N SER A 236 9.32 2.79 -8.56
CA SER A 236 8.97 2.88 -7.15
C SER A 236 10.10 2.37 -6.26
N SER A 237 10.23 3.02 -5.11
CA SER A 237 11.09 2.60 -4.00
C SER A 237 10.30 2.36 -2.72
N VAL A 238 8.98 2.20 -2.83
CA VAL A 238 8.12 1.89 -1.69
C VAL A 238 8.59 0.58 -1.03
N PRO A 239 8.61 0.48 0.30
CA PRO A 239 9.08 -0.72 1.00
C PRO A 239 8.01 -1.83 1.00
N ILE A 240 7.61 -2.32 -0.18
CA ILE A 240 6.72 -3.47 -0.32
C ILE A 240 7.57 -4.75 -0.47
N GLY A 241 7.27 -5.74 0.37
CA GLY A 241 8.00 -7.00 0.44
C GLY A 241 7.70 -7.82 1.69
N VAL A 242 8.47 -8.88 1.87
CA VAL A 242 8.42 -9.76 3.04
C VAL A 242 9.46 -9.34 4.08
N GLY A 243 9.13 -9.56 5.35
CA GLY A 243 9.95 -9.19 6.49
C GLY A 243 9.38 -9.74 7.80
N GLY A 244 10.18 -9.77 8.87
CA GLY A 244 9.73 -10.21 10.20
C GLY A 244 9.64 -11.72 10.39
N THR A 245 8.68 -12.19 11.18
CA THR A 245 8.64 -13.60 11.63
C THR A 245 7.68 -14.45 10.80
N ILE A 246 8.19 -15.52 10.19
CA ILE A 246 7.40 -16.59 9.57
C ILE A 246 7.07 -17.61 10.66
N SER A 247 5.81 -17.57 11.12
CA SER A 247 5.30 -18.35 12.25
C SER A 247 4.42 -19.55 11.84
N THR A 248 4.15 -19.70 10.55
CA THR A 248 3.40 -20.82 9.97
C THR A 248 4.02 -21.25 8.64
N ASP A 249 3.79 -22.50 8.23
CA ASP A 249 4.34 -23.03 6.98
C ASP A 249 3.93 -22.13 5.80
N THR A 250 4.94 -21.67 5.06
CA THR A 250 4.79 -20.62 4.05
C THR A 250 5.44 -21.06 2.75
N VAL A 251 4.83 -20.70 1.62
CA VAL A 251 5.40 -20.94 0.28
C VAL A 251 5.62 -19.60 -0.40
N TRP A 252 6.82 -19.37 -0.89
CA TRP A 252 7.17 -18.31 -1.82
C TRP A 252 7.16 -18.89 -3.24
N ASP A 253 6.23 -18.39 -4.05
CA ASP A 253 5.93 -18.85 -5.41
C ASP A 253 5.67 -17.64 -6.32
N ALA A 254 6.59 -16.68 -6.29
CA ALA A 254 6.56 -15.45 -7.09
C ALA A 254 7.84 -15.37 -7.92
N GLU A 255 7.86 -14.66 -9.04
CA GLU A 255 9.11 -14.51 -9.82
C GLU A 255 10.17 -13.76 -9.00
N THR A 256 9.73 -12.75 -8.23
CA THR A 256 10.59 -12.03 -7.28
C THR A 256 9.94 -11.89 -5.91
N ILE A 257 10.72 -12.09 -4.85
CA ILE A 257 10.37 -11.81 -3.46
C ILE A 257 11.34 -10.74 -2.94
N ASN A 258 10.80 -9.58 -2.56
CA ASN A 258 11.58 -8.49 -1.97
C ASN A 258 11.67 -8.66 -0.46
N VAL A 259 12.87 -8.83 0.09
CA VAL A 259 13.10 -8.85 1.55
C VAL A 259 13.41 -7.43 2.01
N ILE A 260 12.51 -6.86 2.81
CA ILE A 260 12.54 -5.45 3.26
C ILE A 260 12.88 -5.29 4.75
N SER A 261 13.01 -6.39 5.48
CA SER A 261 13.55 -6.43 6.84
C SER A 261 14.08 -7.82 7.15
N ASP A 262 14.77 -7.99 8.28
CA ASP A 262 15.21 -9.31 8.74
C ASP A 262 14.04 -10.28 8.83
N ILE A 263 14.25 -11.50 8.36
CA ILE A 263 13.25 -12.58 8.42
C ILE A 263 13.68 -13.63 9.43
N THR A 264 12.77 -14.06 10.29
CA THR A 264 12.96 -15.22 11.18
C THR A 264 11.95 -16.31 10.87
N ILE A 265 12.40 -17.49 10.46
CA ILE A 265 11.55 -18.69 10.35
C ILE A 265 11.58 -19.39 11.70
N ASN A 266 10.44 -19.42 12.39
CA ASN A 266 10.33 -20.01 13.73
C ASN A 266 10.63 -21.52 13.75
N ASP A 267 11.02 -22.03 14.92
CA ASP A 267 11.18 -23.47 15.14
C ASP A 267 9.88 -24.23 14.79
N GLY A 268 10.02 -25.39 14.17
CA GLY A 268 8.91 -26.20 13.68
C GLY A 268 8.19 -25.69 12.42
N VAL A 269 8.57 -24.53 11.88
CA VAL A 269 7.96 -23.93 10.68
C VAL A 269 8.82 -24.16 9.44
N THR A 270 8.18 -24.35 8.28
CA THR A 270 8.85 -24.51 6.98
C THR A 270 8.54 -23.34 6.05
N LEU A 271 9.58 -22.64 5.58
CA LEU A 271 9.49 -21.80 4.38
C LEU A 271 9.90 -22.65 3.17
N THR A 272 9.03 -22.73 2.16
CA THR A 272 9.33 -23.32 0.86
C THR A 272 9.48 -22.22 -0.18
N ILE A 273 10.56 -22.23 -0.96
CA ILE A 273 10.80 -21.32 -2.09
C ILE A 273 10.74 -22.19 -3.34
N ASN A 274 9.70 -21.97 -4.15
CA ASN A 274 9.46 -22.74 -5.35
C ASN A 274 10.47 -22.36 -6.47
N PRO A 275 10.84 -23.32 -7.34
CA PRO A 275 11.70 -23.04 -8.49
C PRO A 275 11.18 -21.88 -9.34
N GLY A 276 12.08 -21.00 -9.76
CA GLY A 276 11.75 -19.77 -10.50
C GLY A 276 11.59 -18.53 -9.64
N THR A 277 11.59 -18.67 -8.30
CA THR A 277 11.56 -17.53 -7.38
C THR A 277 12.95 -16.92 -7.19
N THR A 278 13.09 -15.63 -7.49
CA THR A 278 14.25 -14.81 -7.16
C THR A 278 14.02 -14.09 -5.83
N VAL A 279 14.88 -14.31 -4.83
CA VAL A 279 14.80 -13.58 -3.55
C VAL A 279 15.78 -12.42 -3.57
N TYR A 280 15.29 -11.19 -3.48
CA TYR A 280 16.08 -9.98 -3.51
C TYR A 280 16.05 -9.26 -2.15
N PHE A 281 17.21 -9.14 -1.51
CA PHE A 281 17.35 -8.41 -0.25
C PHE A 281 17.59 -6.93 -0.54
N GLN A 282 16.68 -6.08 -0.07
CA GLN A 282 16.66 -4.65 -0.39
C GLN A 282 17.77 -3.85 0.34
N ASP A 283 18.35 -4.43 1.40
CA ASP A 283 19.50 -3.93 2.15
C ASP A 283 20.26 -5.13 2.75
N TYR A 284 21.14 -4.91 3.73
CA TYR A 284 21.86 -5.95 4.48
C TYR A 284 20.98 -6.78 5.44
N TYR A 285 19.75 -7.10 5.03
CA TYR A 285 18.82 -7.92 5.82
C TYR A 285 19.23 -9.39 5.81
N ALA A 286 18.91 -10.09 6.90
CA ALA A 286 19.23 -11.49 7.11
C ALA A 286 17.99 -12.38 7.10
N LEU A 287 18.17 -13.63 6.66
CA LEU A 287 17.20 -14.71 6.82
C LEU A 287 17.69 -15.66 7.93
N TYR A 288 17.10 -15.54 9.11
CA TYR A 288 17.35 -16.40 10.27
C TYR A 288 16.45 -17.64 10.21
N VAL A 289 17.04 -18.83 10.07
CA VAL A 289 16.29 -20.08 9.97
C VAL A 289 16.40 -20.85 11.29
N GLN A 290 15.36 -20.78 12.14
CA GLN A 290 15.23 -21.64 13.33
C GLN A 290 14.48 -22.93 13.01
N GLY A 291 13.50 -22.86 12.09
CA GLY A 291 12.79 -24.01 11.53
C GLY A 291 13.49 -24.61 10.30
N ARG A 292 12.76 -24.70 9.19
CA ARG A 292 13.22 -25.30 7.93
C ARG A 292 13.09 -24.32 6.77
N LEU A 293 14.10 -24.29 5.92
CA LEU A 293 14.07 -23.64 4.60
C LEU A 293 14.20 -24.72 3.53
N LEU A 294 13.22 -24.82 2.65
CA LEU A 294 13.25 -25.66 1.45
C LEU A 294 13.33 -24.73 0.25
N ALA A 295 14.45 -24.70 -0.46
CA ALA A 295 14.61 -23.92 -1.68
C ALA A 295 15.22 -24.82 -2.76
N GLU A 296 14.53 -24.97 -3.88
CA GLU A 296 15.03 -25.73 -5.03
C GLU A 296 15.24 -24.76 -6.19
N GLY A 297 16.49 -24.50 -6.57
CA GLY A 297 16.84 -23.56 -7.62
C GLY A 297 18.23 -23.82 -8.21
N THR A 298 18.53 -23.15 -9.33
CA THR A 298 19.85 -23.12 -9.95
C THR A 298 20.48 -21.76 -9.72
N GLU A 299 21.74 -21.72 -9.26
CA GLU A 299 22.57 -20.50 -9.23
C GLU A 299 22.88 -19.97 -10.65
#